data_AF-A0A1V1PCE6-F1
#
_entry.id   AF-A0A1V1PCE6-F1
#
_cell.length_a   1.000
_cell.length_b   1.000
_cell.length_c   1.000
_cell.angle_alpha   90.00
_cell.angle_beta   90.00
_cell.angle_gamma   90.00
#
_symmetry.space_group_name_H-M   'P 1'
#
loop_
_entity.id
_entity.type
_entity.pdbx_description
1 polymer ?
#
loop_
_entity_poly.entity_id
_entity_poly.type
_entity_poly.pdbx_seq_one_letter_code
_entity_poly.pdbx_strand_id
1 'polypeptide(L)'
;MKKWRKKMLPSPLNLEKSTQKHEVNIAVSPLSGGEVIGHNFMCPEVCRHEFSPYDHIQLRASPKSHYNFVKWTDDTNQTLSESTILSLTITEDQTLHAIFRTNEPPSTPIVKYPKNLETLITSTTTFELMPFDDPDNDSHEKTQWRIHRADRPHTCEGMFYSNCVQSSSENLTRYSRQGLISGMQYVWDAAYSDSGSLTFAYTDLNRLTIGQRIQKNPIDIPPGLEQNHYQMVSIPMWLDNPSAPVALGNADSIFDTRYVRMGMFDPIQNQYVQLNSMMVLPGAAFWVLSRNGLTIPVQGVPVTIHEAIDIPLRYSMSSDNGWNMIGSPTEKNYFWRRVIVVVYNDDFEIIEATKTIAEWGADNPYVDHRIYRWHNGVYEESTTDGIIIAYQGYWVKAKQSNVWLRFPVDAQVDMRKRSVDQWNVASDIVPPEPMQGFQEMGDISKGCFISTVDQRQ
;
A
#
# COMPACT_ATOMS: atom_id res chain seq x y z
N MET A 1 -103.79 42.71 25.77
CA MET A 1 -102.38 42.64 26.22
C MET A 1 -102.03 41.17 26.50
N LYS A 2 -101.06 40.56 25.79
CA LYS A 2 -100.62 39.17 26.04
C LYS A 2 -99.21 39.18 26.65
N LYS A 3 -99.03 38.62 27.85
CA LYS A 3 -97.71 38.45 28.48
C LYS A 3 -96.94 37.34 27.76
N TRP A 4 -95.79 37.68 27.17
CA TRP A 4 -94.83 36.69 26.69
C TRP A 4 -93.91 36.26 27.84
N ARG A 5 -93.82 34.94 28.10
CA ARG A 5 -92.78 34.38 28.99
C ARG A 5 -91.44 34.42 28.23
N LYS A 6 -90.41 35.02 28.82
CA LYS A 6 -89.02 34.81 28.36
C LYS A 6 -88.69 33.32 28.51
N LYS A 7 -88.39 32.64 27.40
CA LYS A 7 -87.62 31.39 27.44
C LYS A 7 -86.20 31.74 27.91
N MET A 8 -85.69 31.02 28.90
CA MET A 8 -84.25 31.02 29.16
C MET A 8 -83.56 30.33 27.98
N LEU A 9 -82.48 30.94 27.49
CA LEU A 9 -81.49 30.23 26.69
C LEU A 9 -80.76 29.23 27.61
N PRO A 10 -80.38 28.04 27.12
CA PRO A 10 -79.51 27.17 27.89
C PRO A 10 -78.15 27.85 28.10
N SER A 11 -77.56 27.63 29.27
CA SER A 11 -76.20 28.10 29.58
C SER A 11 -75.20 27.59 28.55
N PRO A 12 -74.11 28.33 28.26
CA PRO A 12 -73.03 27.80 27.44
C PRO A 12 -72.50 26.50 28.06
N LEU A 13 -72.20 25.49 27.23
CA LEU A 13 -71.32 24.41 27.68
C LEU A 13 -69.97 25.04 28.02
N ASN A 14 -69.61 25.02 29.30
CA ASN A 14 -68.20 25.09 29.66
C ASN A 14 -67.54 23.81 29.12
N LEU A 15 -66.85 23.91 27.99
CA LEU A 15 -65.68 23.06 27.81
C LEU A 15 -64.64 23.53 28.83
N GLU A 16 -64.65 22.89 30.00
CA GLU A 16 -63.46 22.91 30.85
C GLU A 16 -62.32 22.36 30.01
N LYS A 17 -61.34 23.20 29.68
CA LYS A 17 -60.08 22.72 29.10
C LYS A 17 -59.49 21.75 30.12
N SER A 18 -59.33 20.49 29.70
CA SER A 18 -58.68 19.49 30.54
C SER A 18 -57.33 20.02 31.02
N THR A 19 -57.13 19.97 32.33
CA THR A 19 -55.86 20.32 32.99
C THR A 19 -54.91 19.13 33.09
N GLN A 20 -55.37 17.94 32.67
CA GLN A 20 -54.53 16.77 32.49
C GLN A 20 -53.46 17.09 31.45
N LYS A 21 -52.19 17.00 31.84
CA LYS A 21 -51.07 17.02 30.90
C LYS A 21 -50.68 15.60 30.51
N HIS A 22 -49.93 15.50 29.44
CA HIS A 22 -49.31 14.26 28.99
C HIS A 22 -47.80 14.35 29.01
N GLU A 23 -47.16 13.27 29.45
CA GLU A 23 -45.71 13.16 29.56
C GLU A 23 -45.12 12.57 28.29
N VAL A 24 -44.15 13.28 27.68
CA VAL A 24 -43.35 12.77 26.56
C VAL A 24 -41.93 12.55 27.04
N ASN A 25 -41.50 11.29 27.08
CA ASN A 25 -40.12 10.89 27.29
C ASN A 25 -39.44 10.80 25.92
N ILE A 26 -38.26 11.43 25.78
CA ILE A 26 -37.49 11.40 24.52
C ILE A 26 -36.11 10.85 24.85
N ALA A 27 -35.65 9.86 24.09
CA ALA A 27 -34.35 9.22 24.26
C ALA A 27 -33.57 9.13 22.94
N VAL A 28 -32.27 9.38 23.02
CA VAL A 28 -31.30 9.23 21.92
C VAL A 28 -30.64 7.85 22.00
N SER A 29 -30.55 7.13 20.88
CA SER A 29 -29.91 5.79 20.84
C SER A 29 -29.04 5.60 19.59
N PRO A 30 -27.74 5.31 19.72
CA PRO A 30 -26.94 5.35 20.95
C PRO A 30 -26.81 6.78 21.49
N LEU A 31 -26.58 6.95 22.80
CA LEU A 31 -26.44 8.28 23.44
C LEU A 31 -25.36 9.19 22.81
N SER A 32 -24.34 8.59 22.19
CA SER A 32 -23.30 9.31 21.45
C SER A 32 -23.74 9.83 20.08
N GLY A 33 -24.86 9.34 19.53
CA GLY A 33 -25.20 9.49 18.11
C GLY A 33 -25.78 10.83 17.69
N GLY A 34 -26.31 11.62 18.63
CA GLY A 34 -26.92 12.91 18.29
C GLY A 34 -27.52 13.64 19.47
N GLU A 35 -28.49 14.49 19.16
CA GLU A 35 -29.37 15.19 20.09
C GLU A 35 -30.74 15.41 19.44
N VAL A 36 -31.77 15.68 20.25
CA VAL A 36 -33.11 16.06 19.80
C VAL A 36 -33.39 17.50 20.17
N ILE A 37 -33.85 18.29 19.21
CA ILE A 37 -34.20 19.71 19.36
C ILE A 37 -35.72 19.85 19.21
N GLY A 38 -36.39 20.28 20.27
CA GLY A 38 -37.79 20.69 20.25
C GLY A 38 -37.93 22.22 20.18
N HIS A 39 -39.16 22.73 20.07
CA HIS A 39 -39.41 24.16 19.82
C HIS A 39 -38.81 25.13 20.87
N ASN A 40 -38.60 24.69 22.12
CA ASN A 40 -37.97 25.46 23.19
C ASN A 40 -37.09 24.60 24.14
N PHE A 41 -36.64 23.42 23.71
CA PHE A 41 -35.87 22.50 24.53
C PHE A 41 -34.89 21.65 23.70
N MET A 42 -33.89 21.08 24.35
CA MET A 42 -32.86 20.25 23.74
C MET A 42 -32.61 19.03 24.63
N CYS A 43 -32.47 17.87 24.02
CA CYS A 43 -32.32 16.58 24.67
C CYS A 43 -31.08 15.87 24.10
N PRO A 44 -29.90 16.01 24.74
CA PRO A 44 -28.66 15.40 24.27
C PRO A 44 -28.56 13.90 24.56
N GLU A 45 -29.39 13.39 25.49
CA GLU A 45 -29.42 11.99 25.93
C GLU A 45 -30.88 11.52 26.12
N VAL A 46 -31.39 11.62 27.36
CA VAL A 46 -32.79 11.34 27.71
C VAL A 46 -33.38 12.56 28.40
N CYS A 47 -34.59 12.96 28.02
CA CYS A 47 -35.33 14.07 28.61
C CYS A 47 -36.82 13.75 28.75
N ARG A 48 -37.52 14.58 29.53
CA ARG A 48 -38.94 14.44 29.84
C ARG A 48 -39.61 15.80 29.82
N HIS A 49 -40.71 15.92 29.09
CA HIS A 49 -41.47 17.17 28.97
C HIS A 49 -42.98 16.90 29.08
N GLU A 50 -43.71 17.80 29.73
CA GLU A 50 -45.17 17.73 29.83
C GLU A 50 -45.83 18.66 28.81
N PHE A 51 -46.83 18.17 28.09
CA PHE A 51 -47.62 18.93 27.11
C PHE A 51 -49.11 18.92 27.44
N SER A 52 -49.85 19.88 26.90
CA SER A 52 -51.31 19.92 27.01
C SER A 52 -51.93 18.93 26.01
N PRO A 53 -53.17 18.43 26.26
CA PRO A 53 -53.86 17.59 25.31
C PRO A 53 -54.11 18.34 24.00
N TYR A 54 -53.82 17.68 22.90
CA TYR A 54 -53.84 18.18 21.53
C TYR A 54 -52.80 19.26 21.19
N ASP A 55 -51.74 19.42 22.00
CA ASP A 55 -50.58 20.20 21.59
C ASP A 55 -49.90 19.54 20.38
N HIS A 56 -49.55 20.35 19.37
CA HIS A 56 -48.78 19.93 18.21
C HIS A 56 -47.31 20.26 18.43
N ILE A 57 -46.44 19.25 18.43
CA ILE A 57 -45.00 19.44 18.62
C ILE A 57 -44.22 18.97 17.39
N GLN A 58 -43.09 19.64 17.16
CA GLN A 58 -42.07 19.21 16.20
C GLN A 58 -40.77 18.91 16.94
N LEU A 59 -40.21 17.73 16.67
CA LEU A 59 -38.91 17.29 17.14
C LEU A 59 -37.98 17.15 15.93
N ARG A 60 -36.78 17.73 16.03
CA ARG A 60 -35.71 17.56 15.04
C ARG A 60 -34.60 16.72 15.66
N ALA A 61 -34.29 15.58 15.05
CA ALA A 61 -33.05 14.86 15.32
C ALA A 61 -31.89 15.59 14.65
N SER A 62 -30.82 15.82 15.40
CA SER A 62 -29.58 16.43 14.93
C SER A 62 -28.45 15.44 15.21
N PRO A 63 -27.93 14.74 14.18
CA PRO A 63 -26.81 13.81 14.35
C PRO A 63 -25.55 14.54 14.82
N LYS A 64 -24.74 13.84 15.62
CA LYS A 64 -23.35 14.25 15.89
C LYS A 64 -22.46 13.84 14.72
N SER A 65 -21.26 14.41 14.62
CA SER A 65 -20.27 14.04 13.61
C SER A 65 -20.00 12.52 13.64
N HIS A 66 -19.81 11.91 12.46
CA HIS A 66 -19.69 10.45 12.26
C HIS A 66 -20.96 9.63 12.54
N TYR A 67 -22.14 10.27 12.67
CA TYR A 67 -23.41 9.58 12.83
C TYR A 67 -24.47 10.07 11.84
N ASN A 68 -25.33 9.14 11.40
CA ASN A 68 -26.53 9.42 10.64
C ASN A 68 -27.78 9.13 11.48
N PHE A 69 -28.80 9.97 11.31
CA PHE A 69 -30.13 9.68 11.83
C PHE A 69 -30.80 8.59 10.99
N VAL A 70 -31.37 7.58 11.63
CA VAL A 70 -32.02 6.44 10.97
C VAL A 70 -33.54 6.61 11.00
N LYS A 71 -34.12 6.73 12.20
CA LYS A 71 -35.58 6.79 12.38
C LYS A 71 -36.01 7.19 13.78
N TRP A 72 -37.28 7.58 13.89
CA TRP A 72 -38.03 7.69 15.13
C TRP A 72 -38.79 6.39 15.41
N THR A 73 -38.77 5.92 16.65
CA THR A 73 -39.66 4.84 17.11
C THR A 73 -40.39 5.19 18.40
N ASP A 74 -41.44 4.44 18.73
CA ASP A 74 -42.02 4.38 20.08
C ASP A 74 -41.26 3.38 20.97
N ASP A 75 -41.78 3.15 22.19
CA ASP A 75 -41.29 2.16 23.16
C ASP A 75 -41.48 0.71 22.72
N THR A 76 -42.41 0.44 21.80
CA THR A 76 -42.60 -0.88 21.18
C THR A 76 -41.62 -1.15 20.03
N ASN A 77 -40.76 -0.17 19.69
CA ASN A 77 -39.89 -0.11 18.51
C ASN A 77 -40.64 0.00 17.16
N GLN A 78 -41.92 0.39 17.16
CA GLN A 78 -42.64 0.69 15.93
C GLN A 78 -42.06 1.96 15.29
N THR A 79 -41.73 1.91 13.99
CA THR A 79 -41.25 3.10 13.26
C THR A 79 -42.36 4.14 13.15
N LEU A 80 -42.10 5.34 13.67
CA LEU A 80 -43.00 6.50 13.59
C LEU A 80 -42.69 7.40 12.38
N SER A 81 -41.41 7.57 12.06
CA SER A 81 -40.94 8.39 10.94
C SER A 81 -39.48 8.08 10.61
N GLU A 82 -39.10 8.12 9.33
CA GLU A 82 -37.71 8.05 8.87
C GLU A 82 -37.14 9.45 8.55
N SER A 83 -37.96 10.50 8.67
CA SER A 83 -37.51 11.89 8.55
C SER A 83 -36.86 12.37 9.84
N THR A 84 -35.78 13.15 9.72
CA THR A 84 -35.15 13.86 10.85
C THR A 84 -36.12 14.78 11.60
N ILE A 85 -37.22 15.19 10.97
CA ILE A 85 -38.31 15.94 11.60
C ILE A 85 -39.50 15.01 11.87
N LEU A 86 -39.84 14.83 13.14
CA LEU A 86 -41.09 14.22 13.59
C LEU A 86 -42.09 15.30 13.97
N SER A 87 -43.31 15.23 13.42
CA SER A 87 -44.44 16.08 13.84
C SER A 87 -45.52 15.19 14.43
N LEU A 88 -45.96 15.50 15.65
CA LEU A 88 -46.94 14.70 16.37
C LEU A 88 -47.94 15.57 17.13
N THR A 89 -49.11 14.99 17.44
CA THR A 89 -50.15 15.60 18.27
C THR A 89 -50.25 14.81 19.56
N ILE A 90 -50.14 15.48 20.70
CA ILE A 90 -50.09 14.79 21.99
C ILE A 90 -51.51 14.47 22.47
N THR A 91 -51.84 13.19 22.57
CA THR A 91 -53.16 12.70 23.03
C THR A 91 -53.10 11.78 24.26
N GLU A 92 -51.91 11.31 24.59
CA GLU A 92 -51.59 10.45 25.73
C GLU A 92 -50.09 10.55 26.04
N ASP A 93 -49.64 9.89 27.11
CA ASP A 93 -48.23 9.81 27.48
C ASP A 93 -47.47 8.96 26.44
N GLN A 94 -46.28 9.41 26.02
CA GLN A 94 -45.52 8.77 24.94
C GLN A 94 -44.04 8.64 25.30
N THR A 95 -43.39 7.60 24.78
CA THR A 95 -41.93 7.48 24.79
C THR A 95 -41.44 7.41 23.34
N LEU A 96 -40.49 8.28 22.99
CA LEU A 96 -39.99 8.46 21.64
C LEU A 96 -38.47 8.23 21.62
N HIS A 97 -38.02 7.39 20.71
CA HIS A 97 -36.60 7.11 20.50
C HIS A 97 -36.12 7.70 19.18
N ALA A 98 -35.10 8.56 19.23
CA ALA A 98 -34.34 8.97 18.05
C ALA A 98 -33.19 7.97 17.85
N ILE A 99 -33.30 7.16 16.79
CA ILE A 99 -32.31 6.13 16.45
C ILE A 99 -31.28 6.70 15.48
N PHE A 100 -30.01 6.57 15.84
CA PHE A 100 -28.85 6.94 15.03
C PHE A 100 -27.97 5.71 14.76
N ARG A 101 -27.20 5.74 13.67
CA ARG A 101 -26.13 4.77 13.38
C ARG A 101 -24.82 5.51 13.12
N THR A 102 -23.69 4.85 13.38
CA THR A 102 -22.40 5.33 12.86
C THR A 102 -22.48 5.38 11.34
N ASN A 103 -21.96 6.46 10.75
CA ASN A 103 -21.87 6.67 9.31
C ASN A 103 -20.81 5.71 8.71
N GLU A 104 -21.13 5.05 7.59
CA GLU A 104 -20.22 4.11 6.92
C GLU A 104 -19.18 4.85 6.04
N PRO A 105 -17.94 4.33 5.91
CA PRO A 105 -16.98 4.89 4.96
C PRO A 105 -17.50 4.76 3.51
N PRO A 106 -17.02 5.58 2.57
CA PRO A 106 -17.49 5.52 1.19
C PRO A 106 -17.00 4.23 0.52
N SER A 107 -17.65 3.83 -0.57
CA SER A 107 -17.19 2.71 -1.37
C SER A 107 -15.75 2.93 -1.85
N THR A 108 -14.91 1.90 -1.74
CA THR A 108 -13.51 1.97 -2.18
C THR A 108 -13.45 2.36 -3.66
N PRO A 109 -12.67 3.41 -4.04
CA PRO A 109 -12.66 3.89 -5.42
C PRO A 109 -12.20 2.82 -6.40
N ILE A 110 -12.89 2.70 -7.54
CA ILE A 110 -12.46 1.81 -8.63
C ILE A 110 -11.54 2.60 -9.58
N VAL A 111 -10.31 2.09 -9.77
CA VAL A 111 -9.34 2.67 -10.69
C VAL A 111 -9.83 2.60 -12.14
N LYS A 112 -10.06 3.76 -12.75
CA LYS A 112 -10.43 3.86 -14.16
C LYS A 112 -9.18 3.85 -15.03
N TYR A 113 -8.20 4.71 -14.75
CA TYR A 113 -6.98 4.88 -15.54
C TYR A 113 -5.87 5.60 -14.72
N PRO A 114 -4.57 5.34 -14.96
CA PRO A 114 -4.03 4.19 -15.68
C PRO A 114 -4.39 2.87 -14.97
N LYS A 115 -4.33 1.75 -15.68
CA LYS A 115 -4.50 0.43 -15.07
C LYS A 115 -3.22 -0.03 -14.35
N ASN A 116 -3.36 -0.95 -13.40
CA ASN A 116 -2.20 -1.53 -12.73
C ASN A 116 -1.26 -2.20 -13.75
N LEU A 117 0.04 -1.94 -13.61
CA LEU A 117 1.12 -2.37 -14.53
C LEU A 117 1.02 -1.79 -15.96
N GLU A 118 0.20 -0.75 -16.19
CA GLU A 118 0.18 -0.07 -17.48
C GLU A 118 1.51 0.62 -17.78
N THR A 119 1.88 0.66 -19.07
CA THR A 119 3.11 1.31 -19.56
C THR A 119 2.75 2.44 -20.52
N LEU A 120 3.20 3.67 -20.24
CA LEU A 120 2.90 4.86 -21.03
C LEU A 120 4.16 5.55 -21.57
N ILE A 121 4.08 6.10 -22.78
CA ILE A 121 5.16 6.87 -23.41
C ILE A 121 4.83 8.37 -23.33
N THR A 122 4.92 8.92 -22.12
CA THR A 122 4.56 10.33 -21.83
C THR A 122 5.28 10.84 -20.58
N SER A 123 5.53 12.15 -20.50
CA SER A 123 5.98 12.82 -19.27
C SER A 123 4.85 13.40 -18.42
N THR A 124 3.60 13.27 -18.88
CA THR A 124 2.39 13.74 -18.22
C THR A 124 1.28 12.71 -18.34
N THR A 125 0.61 12.38 -17.23
CA THR A 125 -0.59 11.53 -17.24
C THR A 125 -1.71 12.13 -16.40
N THR A 126 -2.93 11.69 -16.67
CA THR A 126 -4.10 11.98 -15.83
C THR A 126 -4.52 10.69 -15.18
N PHE A 127 -4.53 10.65 -13.85
CA PHE A 127 -5.13 9.60 -13.06
C PHE A 127 -6.63 9.84 -12.99
N GLU A 128 -7.43 8.80 -13.16
CA GLU A 128 -8.89 8.83 -13.13
C GLU A 128 -9.43 7.67 -12.31
N LEU A 129 -10.46 7.96 -11.51
CA LEU A 129 -11.28 7.00 -10.79
C LEU A 129 -12.68 6.93 -11.41
N MET A 130 -13.41 5.86 -11.11
CA MET A 130 -14.84 5.78 -11.38
C MET A 130 -15.60 6.76 -10.46
N PRO A 131 -16.86 7.15 -10.78
CA PRO A 131 -17.65 8.03 -9.94
C PRO A 131 -17.70 7.57 -8.47
N PHE A 132 -17.79 8.54 -7.57
CA PHE A 132 -17.98 8.31 -6.14
C PHE A 132 -19.31 7.59 -5.87
N ASP A 133 -19.29 6.72 -4.86
CA ASP A 133 -20.39 5.87 -4.43
C ASP A 133 -20.27 5.71 -2.91
N ASP A 134 -21.40 5.71 -2.21
CA ASP A 134 -21.45 5.81 -0.75
C ASP A 134 -22.67 5.09 -0.18
N PRO A 135 -22.52 4.20 0.82
CA PRO A 135 -23.64 3.40 1.38
C PRO A 135 -24.72 4.22 2.10
N ASP A 136 -24.35 5.39 2.64
CA ASP A 136 -25.23 6.31 3.34
C ASP A 136 -25.79 7.41 2.41
N ASN A 137 -25.31 7.46 1.15
CA ASN A 137 -25.58 8.51 0.16
C ASN A 137 -25.12 9.90 0.64
N ASP A 138 -23.97 9.94 1.33
CA ASP A 138 -23.29 11.17 1.70
C ASP A 138 -22.64 11.87 0.49
N SER A 139 -22.21 13.12 0.68
CA SER A 139 -21.56 13.90 -0.37
C SER A 139 -20.07 13.58 -0.46
N HIS A 140 -19.53 13.53 -1.67
CA HIS A 140 -18.08 13.38 -1.88
C HIS A 140 -17.34 14.63 -1.38
N GLU A 141 -16.62 14.49 -0.27
CA GLU A 141 -15.93 15.59 0.42
C GLU A 141 -14.54 15.83 -0.20
N LYS A 142 -13.69 14.81 -0.29
CA LYS A 142 -12.30 14.92 -0.78
C LYS A 142 -11.81 13.67 -1.49
N THR A 143 -10.88 13.86 -2.41
CA THR A 143 -10.01 12.80 -2.94
C THR A 143 -8.56 13.09 -2.60
N GLN A 144 -7.86 12.08 -2.08
CA GLN A 144 -6.41 12.11 -1.90
C GLN A 144 -5.76 11.19 -2.93
N TRP A 145 -4.68 11.64 -3.56
CA TRP A 145 -3.86 10.88 -4.51
C TRP A 145 -2.44 10.77 -3.96
N ARG A 146 -1.86 9.57 -3.93
CA ARG A 146 -0.46 9.36 -3.50
C ARG A 146 0.29 8.74 -4.66
N ILE A 147 1.27 9.44 -5.24
CA ILE A 147 2.00 8.98 -6.43
C ILE A 147 3.50 9.14 -6.22
N HIS A 148 4.22 8.05 -6.09
CA HIS A 148 5.62 7.98 -5.68
C HIS A 148 6.47 7.29 -6.76
N ARG A 149 7.76 7.58 -6.84
CA ARG A 149 8.67 6.73 -7.63
C ARG A 149 8.78 5.37 -6.94
N ALA A 150 8.76 4.28 -7.71
CA ALA A 150 8.76 2.91 -7.17
C ALA A 150 10.05 2.53 -6.43
N ASP A 151 11.14 3.29 -6.61
CA ASP A 151 12.43 3.14 -5.92
C ASP A 151 12.48 3.90 -4.58
N ARG A 152 11.37 4.50 -4.13
CA ARG A 152 11.28 5.35 -2.93
C ARG A 152 10.19 4.89 -1.96
N PRO A 153 10.27 5.27 -0.67
CA PRO A 153 9.17 5.11 0.27
C PRO A 153 7.84 5.69 -0.28
N HIS A 154 6.78 4.90 -0.18
CA HIS A 154 5.40 5.30 -0.51
C HIS A 154 4.71 5.74 0.79
N THR A 155 5.03 6.95 1.24
CA THR A 155 4.46 7.60 2.44
C THR A 155 4.18 9.08 2.17
N CYS A 156 3.20 9.65 2.87
CA CYS A 156 2.96 11.10 2.88
C CYS A 156 3.76 11.84 3.97
N GLU A 157 4.74 11.19 4.60
CA GLU A 157 5.50 11.77 5.71
C GLU A 157 6.82 12.41 5.27
N GLY A 158 7.40 13.21 6.16
CA GLY A 158 8.68 13.89 5.98
C GLY A 158 8.80 14.59 4.61
N MET A 159 9.88 14.28 3.89
CA MET A 159 10.16 14.87 2.58
C MET A 159 9.24 14.36 1.44
N PHE A 160 8.45 13.32 1.68
CA PHE A 160 7.60 12.70 0.65
C PHE A 160 6.18 13.28 0.61
N TYR A 161 5.79 14.10 1.60
CA TYR A 161 4.47 14.76 1.69
C TYR A 161 4.01 15.43 0.37
N SER A 162 4.93 16.06 -0.37
CA SER A 162 4.62 16.74 -1.65
C SER A 162 4.18 15.81 -2.79
N ASN A 163 4.33 14.49 -2.64
CA ASN A 163 3.80 13.48 -3.57
C ASN A 163 2.34 13.08 -3.28
N CYS A 164 1.81 13.52 -2.14
CA CYS A 164 0.43 13.34 -1.75
C CYS A 164 -0.38 14.61 -2.03
N VAL A 165 -1.36 14.51 -2.92
CA VAL A 165 -2.11 15.66 -3.44
C VAL A 165 -3.60 15.46 -3.17
N GLN A 166 -4.24 16.48 -2.61
CA GLN A 166 -5.70 16.53 -2.49
C GLN A 166 -6.29 17.19 -3.74
N SER A 167 -7.33 16.58 -4.33
CA SER A 167 -8.09 17.21 -5.42
C SER A 167 -8.81 18.46 -4.93
N SER A 168 -9.02 19.43 -5.83
CA SER A 168 -10.03 20.46 -5.62
C SER A 168 -11.44 19.87 -5.72
N SER A 169 -12.41 20.50 -5.06
CA SER A 169 -13.83 20.11 -5.08
C SER A 169 -14.44 20.04 -6.48
N GLU A 170 -13.88 20.76 -7.46
CA GLU A 170 -14.33 20.76 -8.86
C GLU A 170 -13.86 19.52 -9.66
N ASN A 171 -12.85 18.77 -9.18
CA ASN A 171 -12.27 17.65 -9.91
C ASN A 171 -11.80 16.52 -8.97
N LEU A 172 -12.74 16.01 -8.17
CA LEU A 172 -12.46 14.94 -7.21
C LEU A 172 -12.14 13.59 -7.89
N THR A 173 -12.64 13.30 -9.10
CA THR A 173 -12.41 11.99 -9.74
C THR A 173 -11.17 11.92 -10.64
N ARG A 174 -10.43 13.03 -10.81
CA ARG A 174 -9.21 13.06 -11.65
C ARG A 174 -8.10 13.95 -11.10
N TYR A 175 -6.85 13.56 -11.36
CA TYR A 175 -5.67 14.35 -11.05
C TYR A 175 -4.62 14.22 -12.17
N SER A 176 -4.05 15.34 -12.62
CA SER A 176 -3.02 15.33 -13.67
C SER A 176 -1.63 15.58 -13.08
N ARG A 177 -0.68 14.69 -13.37
CA ARG A 177 0.71 14.78 -12.93
C ARG A 177 1.65 14.94 -14.12
N GLN A 178 2.48 15.98 -14.05
CA GLN A 178 3.57 16.25 -14.99
C GLN A 178 4.92 15.82 -14.39
N GLY A 179 6.00 15.89 -15.18
CA GLY A 179 7.35 15.57 -14.72
C GLY A 179 7.60 14.08 -14.50
N LEU A 180 6.82 13.20 -15.14
CA LEU A 180 7.06 11.76 -15.14
C LEU A 180 8.28 11.44 -16.02
N ILE A 181 9.20 10.64 -15.48
CA ILE A 181 10.51 10.39 -16.08
C ILE A 181 10.47 9.07 -16.86
N SER A 182 10.88 9.11 -18.13
CA SER A 182 11.05 7.90 -18.96
C SER A 182 12.14 7.00 -18.39
N GLY A 183 11.87 5.70 -18.28
CA GLY A 183 12.69 4.72 -17.59
C GLY A 183 12.44 4.60 -16.09
N MET A 184 11.32 5.14 -15.58
CA MET A 184 10.90 5.00 -14.17
C MET A 184 9.55 4.30 -14.06
N GLN A 185 9.39 3.51 -12.99
CA GLN A 185 8.08 3.07 -12.51
C GLN A 185 7.64 3.96 -11.35
N TYR A 186 6.34 4.21 -11.28
CA TYR A 186 5.65 4.91 -10.21
C TYR A 186 4.69 3.95 -9.51
N VAL A 187 4.63 4.06 -8.19
CA VAL A 187 3.66 3.41 -7.32
C VAL A 187 2.62 4.45 -6.95
N TRP A 188 1.33 4.09 -7.02
CA TRP A 188 0.28 5.03 -6.69
C TRP A 188 -0.99 4.37 -6.14
N ASP A 189 -1.74 5.14 -5.38
CA ASP A 189 -3.10 4.84 -4.97
C ASP A 189 -3.89 6.15 -4.82
N ALA A 190 -5.19 6.02 -4.55
CA ALA A 190 -6.04 7.15 -4.21
C ALA A 190 -7.10 6.75 -3.19
N ALA A 191 -7.73 7.74 -2.55
CA ALA A 191 -8.83 7.51 -1.63
C ALA A 191 -9.92 8.57 -1.76
N TYR A 192 -11.16 8.15 -1.57
CA TYR A 192 -12.31 9.03 -1.37
C TYR A 192 -12.60 9.18 0.13
N SER A 193 -13.04 10.38 0.53
CA SER A 193 -13.75 10.60 1.78
C SER A 193 -15.10 11.24 1.51
N ASP A 194 -16.09 10.86 2.30
CA ASP A 194 -17.44 11.41 2.32
C ASP A 194 -17.58 12.56 3.35
N SER A 195 -18.76 13.17 3.42
CA SER A 195 -19.09 14.30 4.31
C SER A 195 -19.49 13.94 5.75
N GLY A 196 -19.81 12.68 6.02
CA GLY A 196 -20.38 12.20 7.28
C GLY A 196 -19.40 11.38 8.14
N SER A 197 -18.82 10.31 7.61
CA SER A 197 -17.75 9.52 8.22
C SER A 197 -16.45 10.31 8.27
N LEU A 198 -16.18 11.15 7.27
CA LEU A 198 -14.92 11.90 7.09
C LEU A 198 -13.66 11.00 7.02
N THR A 199 -13.83 9.69 6.79
CA THR A 199 -12.74 8.72 6.68
C THR A 199 -12.34 8.47 5.23
N PHE A 200 -11.12 7.96 5.00
CA PHE A 200 -10.61 7.68 3.65
C PHE A 200 -10.68 6.19 3.31
N ALA A 201 -11.43 5.84 2.25
CA ALA A 201 -11.40 4.51 1.65
C ALA A 201 -10.38 4.47 0.50
N TYR A 202 -9.27 3.75 0.68
CA TYR A 202 -8.15 3.68 -0.26
C TYR A 202 -8.30 2.55 -1.29
N THR A 203 -7.91 2.83 -2.54
CA THR A 203 -7.69 1.80 -3.55
C THR A 203 -6.52 0.88 -3.18
N ASP A 204 -6.49 -0.31 -3.77
CA ASP A 204 -5.26 -1.11 -3.83
C ASP A 204 -4.09 -0.31 -4.42
N LEU A 205 -2.87 -0.76 -4.12
CA LEU A 205 -1.63 -0.15 -4.60
C LEU A 205 -1.38 -0.51 -6.08
N ASN A 206 -1.39 0.50 -6.94
CA ASN A 206 -1.21 0.38 -8.37
C ASN A 206 0.22 0.75 -8.80
N ARG A 207 0.65 0.23 -9.96
CA ARG A 207 1.94 0.56 -10.59
C ARG A 207 1.72 1.10 -12.00
N LEU A 208 2.54 2.08 -12.37
CA LEU A 208 2.57 2.72 -13.70
C LEU A 208 4.02 2.81 -14.16
N THR A 209 4.36 2.23 -15.31
CA THR A 209 5.71 2.34 -15.90
C THR A 209 5.72 3.42 -16.98
N ILE A 210 6.76 4.24 -17.02
CA ILE A 210 6.91 5.32 -17.99
C ILE A 210 8.11 5.04 -18.88
N GLY A 211 7.90 5.02 -20.20
CA GLY A 211 8.93 4.85 -21.22
C GLY A 211 8.58 3.82 -22.29
N GLN A 212 9.48 3.66 -23.25
CA GLN A 212 9.28 2.74 -24.38
C GLN A 212 9.57 1.29 -23.96
N ARG A 213 8.57 0.41 -24.14
CA ARG A 213 8.73 -1.04 -24.02
C ARG A 213 9.65 -1.56 -25.13
N ILE A 214 10.67 -2.35 -24.76
CA ILE A 214 11.56 -3.04 -25.68
C ILE A 214 11.73 -4.51 -25.27
N GLN A 215 12.23 -5.31 -26.22
CA GLN A 215 12.74 -6.65 -25.98
C GLN A 215 14.26 -6.62 -26.14
N LYS A 216 14.98 -7.30 -25.25
CA LYS A 216 16.44 -7.46 -25.30
C LYS A 216 16.83 -8.88 -25.71
N ASN A 217 18.13 -9.09 -25.91
CA ASN A 217 18.69 -10.43 -25.91
C ASN A 217 18.32 -11.12 -24.59
N PRO A 218 17.92 -12.40 -24.61
CA PRO A 218 17.62 -13.14 -23.40
C PRO A 218 18.90 -13.44 -22.61
N ILE A 219 18.73 -13.87 -21.35
CA ILE A 219 19.82 -14.33 -20.49
C ILE A 219 19.88 -15.85 -20.57
N ASP A 220 20.98 -16.39 -21.10
CA ASP A 220 21.18 -17.83 -21.21
C ASP A 220 21.90 -18.39 -19.98
N ILE A 221 21.19 -19.23 -19.23
CA ILE A 221 21.70 -19.99 -18.09
C ILE A 221 22.16 -21.36 -18.61
N PRO A 222 23.42 -21.78 -18.36
CA PRO A 222 23.92 -23.07 -18.81
C PRO A 222 23.27 -24.25 -18.05
N PRO A 223 23.32 -25.47 -18.60
CA PRO A 223 22.94 -26.67 -17.86
C PRO A 223 23.88 -26.91 -16.66
N GLY A 224 23.31 -27.34 -15.54
CA GLY A 224 24.04 -27.63 -14.30
C GLY A 224 23.20 -28.44 -13.31
N LEU A 225 23.89 -29.17 -12.42
CA LEU A 225 23.25 -30.06 -11.43
C LEU A 225 23.55 -29.69 -9.98
N GLU A 226 24.78 -29.24 -9.75
CA GLU A 226 25.36 -29.01 -8.42
C GLU A 226 25.31 -27.54 -8.02
N GLN A 227 25.59 -27.25 -6.74
CA GLN A 227 25.51 -25.91 -6.15
C GLN A 227 26.47 -24.90 -6.81
N ASN A 228 27.64 -25.36 -7.23
CA ASN A 228 28.64 -24.58 -7.98
C ASN A 228 28.15 -24.08 -9.36
N HIS A 229 27.09 -24.65 -9.93
CA HIS A 229 26.50 -24.24 -11.21
C HIS A 229 25.42 -23.15 -11.07
N TYR A 230 25.03 -22.76 -9.85
CA TYR A 230 24.08 -21.65 -9.67
C TYR A 230 24.67 -20.33 -10.19
N GLN A 231 23.81 -19.49 -10.77
CA GLN A 231 24.13 -18.13 -11.18
C GLN A 231 23.23 -17.13 -10.45
N MET A 232 23.79 -15.99 -10.06
CA MET A 232 23.00 -14.85 -9.58
C MET A 232 22.65 -13.95 -10.77
N VAL A 233 21.36 -13.71 -10.98
CA VAL A 233 20.82 -12.92 -12.10
C VAL A 233 20.13 -11.68 -11.54
N SER A 234 20.34 -10.54 -12.21
CA SER A 234 19.55 -9.31 -12.04
C SER A 234 18.92 -8.94 -13.38
N ILE A 235 17.78 -8.24 -13.38
CA ILE A 235 17.19 -7.71 -14.62
C ILE A 235 16.97 -6.21 -14.47
N PRO A 236 17.78 -5.36 -15.14
CA PRO A 236 17.77 -3.90 -15.01
C PRO A 236 16.64 -3.24 -15.83
N MET A 237 15.42 -3.79 -15.74
CA MET A 237 14.26 -3.32 -16.51
C MET A 237 12.98 -3.43 -15.67
N TRP A 238 12.10 -2.44 -15.81
CA TRP A 238 10.72 -2.52 -15.34
C TRP A 238 9.96 -3.49 -16.24
N LEU A 239 9.86 -4.74 -15.82
CA LEU A 239 9.18 -5.80 -16.56
C LEU A 239 7.68 -5.54 -16.67
N ASP A 240 7.07 -5.97 -17.77
CA ASP A 240 5.63 -5.80 -18.02
C ASP A 240 4.76 -6.41 -16.90
N ASN A 241 5.24 -7.50 -16.31
CA ASN A 241 4.75 -8.02 -15.04
C ASN A 241 5.96 -8.48 -14.21
N PRO A 242 6.22 -7.90 -13.03
CA PRO A 242 7.36 -8.27 -12.20
C PRO A 242 7.18 -9.61 -11.47
N SER A 243 5.98 -10.21 -11.44
CA SER A 243 5.75 -11.52 -10.83
C SER A 243 6.64 -12.59 -11.48
N ALA A 244 7.54 -13.20 -10.71
CA ALA A 244 8.58 -14.08 -11.25
C ALA A 244 8.06 -15.25 -12.13
N PRO A 245 6.93 -15.92 -11.83
CA PRO A 245 6.33 -16.91 -12.73
C PRO A 245 5.92 -16.37 -14.10
N VAL A 246 5.54 -15.10 -14.19
CA VAL A 246 5.17 -14.44 -15.45
C VAL A 246 6.41 -13.89 -16.16
N ALA A 247 7.30 -13.25 -15.40
CA ALA A 247 8.52 -12.62 -15.88
C ALA A 247 9.53 -13.61 -16.50
N LEU A 248 9.73 -14.77 -15.88
CA LEU A 248 10.87 -15.64 -16.17
C LEU A 248 10.55 -16.85 -17.07
N GLY A 249 9.27 -17.09 -17.38
CA GLY A 249 8.85 -18.08 -18.39
C GLY A 249 7.51 -18.77 -18.13
N ASN A 250 6.49 -18.34 -18.87
CA ASN A 250 5.17 -18.97 -19.08
C ASN A 250 4.26 -19.18 -17.85
N ALA A 251 3.24 -18.32 -17.74
CA ALA A 251 2.13 -18.42 -16.80
C ALA A 251 1.31 -19.73 -16.88
N ASP A 252 1.32 -20.42 -18.04
CA ASP A 252 0.51 -21.63 -18.29
C ASP A 252 1.29 -22.96 -18.16
N SER A 253 2.62 -22.93 -18.09
CA SER A 253 3.44 -24.13 -17.89
C SER A 253 4.21 -24.01 -16.58
N ILE A 254 3.64 -24.63 -15.53
CA ILE A 254 4.16 -24.67 -14.15
C ILE A 254 5.68 -24.75 -14.15
N PHE A 255 6.33 -23.82 -13.45
CA PHE A 255 7.77 -23.87 -13.17
C PHE A 255 8.12 -25.23 -12.58
N ASP A 256 8.72 -26.08 -13.41
CA ASP A 256 9.03 -27.43 -12.97
C ASP A 256 10.27 -27.39 -12.08
N THR A 257 10.05 -27.86 -10.85
CA THR A 257 11.11 -28.51 -10.08
C THR A 257 11.71 -29.67 -10.89
N ARG A 258 12.61 -30.49 -10.35
CA ARG A 258 13.35 -31.52 -11.14
C ARG A 258 14.29 -30.95 -12.22
N TYR A 259 13.90 -29.87 -12.92
CA TYR A 259 14.63 -29.20 -14.00
C TYR A 259 15.09 -27.78 -13.69
N VAL A 260 14.37 -26.98 -12.90
CA VAL A 260 14.82 -25.62 -12.54
C VAL A 260 14.79 -25.41 -11.02
N ARG A 261 15.66 -24.53 -10.53
CA ARG A 261 15.66 -23.95 -9.19
C ARG A 261 15.84 -22.44 -9.31
N MET A 262 14.98 -21.70 -8.64
CA MET A 262 15.03 -20.24 -8.55
C MET A 262 14.56 -19.80 -7.18
N GLY A 263 15.15 -18.74 -6.66
CA GLY A 263 14.84 -18.23 -5.34
C GLY A 263 15.56 -16.93 -5.04
N MET A 264 14.92 -16.11 -4.21
CA MET A 264 15.50 -14.90 -3.63
C MET A 264 15.55 -15.08 -2.11
N PHE A 265 16.60 -14.61 -1.47
CA PHE A 265 16.73 -14.71 -0.02
C PHE A 265 15.90 -13.64 0.69
N ASP A 266 15.17 -14.04 1.72
CA ASP A 266 14.45 -13.15 2.62
C ASP A 266 15.19 -13.10 3.97
N PRO A 267 15.88 -11.99 4.31
CA PRO A 267 16.60 -11.89 5.57
C PRO A 267 15.67 -11.74 6.79
N ILE A 268 14.41 -11.31 6.61
CA ILE A 268 13.40 -11.23 7.68
C ILE A 268 12.97 -12.64 8.10
N GLN A 269 12.76 -13.51 7.12
CA GLN A 269 12.38 -14.90 7.36
C GLN A 269 13.59 -15.85 7.50
N ASN A 270 14.81 -15.35 7.24
CA ASN A 270 16.06 -16.10 7.22
C ASN A 270 16.03 -17.35 6.32
N GLN A 271 15.37 -17.25 5.15
CA GLN A 271 15.17 -18.38 4.24
C GLN A 271 15.08 -17.93 2.78
N TYR A 272 15.24 -18.89 1.85
CA TYR A 272 14.93 -18.66 0.44
C TYR A 272 13.42 -18.68 0.21
N VAL A 273 12.92 -17.64 -0.46
CA VAL A 273 11.53 -17.55 -0.91
C VAL A 273 11.44 -18.13 -2.32
N GLN A 274 10.37 -18.88 -2.58
CA GLN A 274 10.13 -19.55 -3.86
C GLN A 274 9.60 -18.57 -4.91
N LEU A 275 9.84 -18.91 -6.18
CA LEU A 275 9.41 -18.15 -7.37
C LEU A 275 8.00 -17.54 -7.25
N ASN A 276 7.01 -18.31 -6.79
CA ASN A 276 5.59 -17.93 -6.83
C ASN A 276 5.23 -16.69 -5.99
N SER A 277 6.07 -16.30 -5.04
CA SER A 277 5.89 -15.09 -4.22
C SER A 277 6.99 -14.04 -4.43
N MET A 278 7.83 -14.20 -5.47
CA MET A 278 8.89 -13.25 -5.82
C MET A 278 8.43 -12.21 -6.84
N MET A 279 8.88 -10.98 -6.66
CA MET A 279 8.90 -9.96 -7.71
C MET A 279 10.32 -9.76 -8.22
N VAL A 280 10.51 -9.82 -9.53
CA VAL A 280 11.74 -9.44 -10.22
C VAL A 280 11.69 -7.93 -10.45
N LEU A 281 12.45 -7.20 -9.63
CA LEU A 281 12.55 -5.74 -9.68
C LEU A 281 13.99 -5.33 -10.03
N PRO A 282 14.20 -4.20 -10.73
CA PRO A 282 15.53 -3.68 -11.00
C PRO A 282 16.36 -3.51 -9.73
N GLY A 283 17.64 -3.88 -9.78
CA GLY A 283 18.58 -3.76 -8.66
C GLY A 283 18.45 -4.84 -7.59
N ALA A 284 17.41 -5.68 -7.62
CA ALA A 284 17.35 -6.94 -6.89
C ALA A 284 17.98 -8.07 -7.74
N ALA A 285 18.49 -9.10 -7.07
CA ALA A 285 18.99 -10.31 -7.72
C ALA A 285 18.36 -11.58 -7.16
N PHE A 286 18.41 -12.65 -7.95
CA PHE A 286 17.88 -13.97 -7.61
C PHE A 286 18.81 -15.08 -8.13
N TRP A 287 18.72 -16.25 -7.51
CA TRP A 287 19.44 -17.45 -7.92
C TRP A 287 18.74 -18.12 -9.09
N VAL A 288 19.52 -18.71 -10.00
CA VAL A 288 19.04 -19.63 -11.02
C VAL A 288 19.99 -20.82 -11.17
N LEU A 289 19.41 -22.02 -11.25
CA LEU A 289 20.06 -23.25 -11.70
C LEU A 289 19.08 -24.00 -12.61
N SER A 290 19.53 -24.48 -13.78
CA SER A 290 18.73 -25.32 -14.68
C SER A 290 19.46 -26.59 -15.06
N ARG A 291 18.80 -27.74 -14.97
CA ARG A 291 19.31 -29.06 -15.39
C ARG A 291 19.64 -29.10 -16.88
N ASN A 292 18.84 -28.44 -17.71
CA ASN A 292 18.90 -28.50 -19.17
C ASN A 292 19.35 -27.18 -19.82
N GLY A 293 19.76 -26.20 -19.01
CA GLY A 293 19.88 -24.80 -19.41
C GLY A 293 18.53 -24.08 -19.42
N LEU A 294 18.54 -22.75 -19.45
CA LEU A 294 17.33 -21.92 -19.47
C LEU A 294 17.61 -20.59 -20.16
N THR A 295 16.76 -20.19 -21.08
CA THR A 295 16.81 -18.88 -21.74
C THR A 295 15.73 -17.98 -21.12
N ILE A 296 16.13 -17.02 -20.30
CA ILE A 296 15.21 -16.10 -19.61
C ILE A 296 14.88 -14.94 -20.56
N PRO A 297 13.59 -14.69 -20.88
CA PRO A 297 13.19 -13.55 -21.70
C PRO A 297 13.39 -12.24 -20.95
N VAL A 298 13.83 -11.20 -21.67
CA VAL A 298 14.03 -9.86 -21.11
C VAL A 298 13.20 -8.85 -21.91
N GLN A 299 12.06 -8.45 -21.33
CA GLN A 299 11.09 -7.55 -21.95
C GLN A 299 10.46 -6.60 -20.93
N GLY A 300 10.36 -5.32 -21.28
CA GLY A 300 9.82 -4.27 -20.41
C GLY A 300 10.37 -2.91 -20.80
N VAL A 301 10.38 -1.96 -19.85
CA VAL A 301 11.01 -0.64 -20.04
C VAL A 301 12.37 -0.61 -19.33
N PRO A 302 13.47 -0.27 -20.03
CA PRO A 302 14.78 -0.10 -19.40
C PRO A 302 14.75 0.95 -18.30
N VAL A 303 15.43 0.68 -17.17
CA VAL A 303 15.56 1.72 -16.14
C VAL A 303 16.44 2.85 -16.67
N THR A 304 16.03 4.09 -16.41
CA THR A 304 16.76 5.28 -16.83
C THR A 304 18.21 5.28 -16.31
N ILE A 305 19.13 5.67 -17.17
CA ILE A 305 20.54 5.88 -16.82
C ILE A 305 20.82 7.35 -16.42
N HIS A 306 19.79 8.20 -16.37
CA HIS A 306 19.93 9.64 -16.12
C HIS A 306 19.44 10.08 -14.73
N GLU A 307 18.88 9.16 -13.95
CA GLU A 307 18.46 9.38 -12.56
C GLU A 307 19.27 8.47 -11.62
N ALA A 308 19.42 8.91 -10.37
CA ALA A 308 19.86 8.01 -9.31
C ALA A 308 18.71 7.08 -8.91
N ILE A 309 18.99 5.78 -8.74
CA ILE A 309 18.01 4.76 -8.35
C ILE A 309 18.32 4.26 -6.94
N ASP A 310 17.32 4.24 -6.04
CA ASP A 310 17.49 3.76 -4.66
C ASP A 310 16.93 2.33 -4.51
N ILE A 311 17.74 1.41 -3.97
CA ILE A 311 17.37 0.00 -3.75
C ILE A 311 17.22 -0.26 -2.25
N PRO A 312 16.03 -0.65 -1.75
CA PRO A 312 15.83 -0.96 -0.33
C PRO A 312 16.64 -2.19 0.07
N LEU A 313 17.34 -2.10 1.20
CA LEU A 313 17.90 -3.26 1.88
C LEU A 313 16.97 -3.71 3.01
N ARG A 314 16.77 -5.02 3.13
CA ARG A 314 15.98 -5.64 4.19
C ARG A 314 16.89 -6.07 5.34
N TYR A 315 16.45 -5.89 6.57
CA TYR A 315 17.18 -6.28 7.77
C TYR A 315 16.22 -6.76 8.86
N SER A 316 16.60 -7.84 9.54
CA SER A 316 15.84 -8.49 10.61
C SER A 316 16.43 -8.16 11.97
N MET A 317 15.71 -7.35 12.75
CA MET A 317 16.10 -7.05 14.14
C MET A 317 16.06 -8.29 15.05
N SER A 318 15.29 -9.32 14.73
CA SER A 318 15.16 -10.53 15.56
C SER A 318 16.26 -11.56 15.33
N SER A 319 16.96 -11.52 14.20
CA SER A 319 17.98 -12.51 13.81
C SER A 319 19.34 -11.90 13.40
N ASP A 320 19.52 -10.58 13.47
CA ASP A 320 20.72 -9.85 12.99
C ASP A 320 21.12 -10.24 11.55
N ASN A 321 20.11 -10.52 10.73
CA ASN A 321 20.30 -10.86 9.33
C ASN A 321 19.88 -9.67 8.44
N GLY A 322 20.84 -9.17 7.66
CA GLY A 322 20.63 -8.18 6.61
C GLY A 322 21.24 -8.58 5.28
N TRP A 323 21.40 -9.88 5.01
CA TRP A 323 21.90 -10.33 3.71
C TRP A 323 20.88 -10.07 2.61
N ASN A 324 21.28 -9.29 1.60
CA ASN A 324 20.46 -8.90 0.47
C ASN A 324 21.12 -9.28 -0.85
N MET A 325 20.32 -9.82 -1.77
CA MET A 325 20.73 -10.12 -3.14
C MET A 325 20.45 -8.89 -4.01
N ILE A 326 21.51 -8.23 -4.47
CA ILE A 326 21.44 -7.00 -5.26
C ILE A 326 22.05 -7.18 -6.65
N GLY A 327 21.77 -6.27 -7.58
CA GLY A 327 22.45 -6.18 -8.86
C GLY A 327 22.45 -4.75 -9.37
N SER A 328 22.86 -4.54 -10.62
CA SER A 328 22.70 -3.20 -11.20
C SER A 328 21.21 -2.89 -11.41
N PRO A 329 20.73 -1.68 -11.04
CA PRO A 329 19.39 -1.25 -11.37
C PRO A 329 19.22 -0.83 -12.83
N THR A 330 20.31 -0.57 -13.57
CA THR A 330 20.25 -0.08 -14.96
C THR A 330 21.14 -0.92 -15.89
N GLU A 331 21.06 -0.69 -17.20
CA GLU A 331 21.93 -1.38 -18.18
C GLU A 331 23.40 -0.95 -18.09
N LYS A 332 23.76 -0.08 -17.13
CA LYS A 332 25.12 0.31 -16.83
C LYS A 332 25.72 -0.53 -15.72
N ASN A 333 27.03 -0.65 -15.74
CA ASN A 333 27.79 -1.18 -14.62
C ASN A 333 28.05 -0.06 -13.61
N TYR A 334 28.32 -0.39 -12.35
CA TYR A 334 28.60 0.60 -11.29
C TYR A 334 29.84 0.22 -10.49
N PHE A 335 30.66 1.21 -10.11
CA PHE A 335 31.67 0.98 -9.07
C PHE A 335 30.98 0.87 -7.71
N TRP A 336 31.09 -0.28 -7.03
CA TRP A 336 30.48 -0.52 -5.72
C TRP A 336 30.83 0.58 -4.71
N ARG A 337 32.12 0.96 -4.68
CA ARG A 337 32.65 2.03 -3.83
C ARG A 337 32.00 3.41 -4.01
N ARG A 338 31.31 3.67 -5.12
CA ARG A 338 30.59 4.93 -5.39
C ARG A 338 29.08 4.87 -5.15
N VAL A 339 28.54 3.71 -4.78
CA VAL A 339 27.15 3.60 -4.31
C VAL A 339 27.02 4.39 -3.01
N ILE A 340 25.96 5.18 -2.89
CA ILE A 340 25.66 6.04 -1.74
C ILE A 340 24.78 5.26 -0.76
N VAL A 341 25.11 5.35 0.53
CA VAL A 341 24.24 4.81 1.59
C VAL A 341 23.20 5.85 1.93
N VAL A 342 21.93 5.45 1.91
CA VAL A 342 20.79 6.30 2.29
C VAL A 342 20.11 5.67 3.49
N VAL A 343 19.92 6.44 4.56
CA VAL A 343 19.34 5.99 5.82
C VAL A 343 18.20 6.90 6.19
N TYR A 344 17.07 6.32 6.58
CA TYR A 344 15.90 7.04 7.07
C TYR A 344 15.63 6.74 8.55
N ASN A 345 15.01 7.68 9.26
CA ASN A 345 14.37 7.39 10.54
C ASN A 345 13.03 6.65 10.33
N ASP A 346 12.33 6.33 11.42
CA ASP A 346 11.05 5.63 11.36
C ASP A 346 9.91 6.49 10.75
N ASP A 347 10.07 7.83 10.75
CA ASP A 347 9.18 8.80 10.11
C ASP A 347 9.55 9.08 8.62
N PHE A 348 10.43 8.27 8.04
CA PHE A 348 10.95 8.38 6.66
C PHE A 348 11.65 9.72 6.31
N GLU A 349 12.20 10.43 7.29
CA GLU A 349 13.13 11.53 7.09
C GLU A 349 14.56 11.01 6.87
N ILE A 350 15.33 11.67 6.00
CA ILE A 350 16.72 11.29 5.72
C ILE A 350 17.64 11.66 6.90
N ILE A 351 18.35 10.66 7.42
CA ILE A 351 19.45 10.82 8.39
C ILE A 351 20.78 10.98 7.65
N GLU A 352 21.01 10.17 6.61
CA GLU A 352 22.22 10.18 5.78
C GLU A 352 21.82 9.87 4.34
N ALA A 353 22.43 10.54 3.36
CA ALA A 353 22.20 10.30 1.92
C ALA A 353 23.31 10.89 1.02
N THR A 354 24.47 11.17 1.59
CA THR A 354 25.58 11.91 0.98
C THR A 354 26.83 11.05 0.82
N LYS A 355 27.14 10.20 1.80
CA LYS A 355 28.35 9.39 1.82
C LYS A 355 28.24 8.11 1.00
N THR A 356 29.29 7.84 0.25
CA THR A 356 29.53 6.61 -0.48
C THR A 356 30.04 5.47 0.41
N ILE A 357 29.93 4.23 -0.08
CA ILE A 357 30.59 3.06 0.52
C ILE A 357 32.09 3.29 0.75
N ALA A 358 32.77 3.99 -0.17
CA ALA A 358 34.20 4.30 -0.05
C ALA A 358 34.54 5.25 1.10
N GLU A 359 33.68 6.25 1.37
CA GLU A 359 33.91 7.27 2.39
C GLU A 359 33.58 6.75 3.80
N TRP A 360 32.63 5.84 3.92
CA TRP A 360 32.39 5.12 5.16
C TRP A 360 33.48 4.09 5.48
N GLY A 361 33.98 3.36 4.48
CA GLY A 361 34.97 2.31 4.67
C GLY A 361 34.48 1.19 5.60
N ALA A 362 35.40 0.49 6.27
CA ALA A 362 35.09 -0.65 7.13
C ALA A 362 34.16 -0.30 8.32
N ASP A 363 34.26 0.93 8.82
CA ASP A 363 33.51 1.44 9.98
C ASP A 363 32.06 1.84 9.67
N ASN A 364 31.59 1.60 8.44
CA ASN A 364 30.21 1.85 8.01
C ASN A 364 29.21 1.18 8.98
N PRO A 365 28.38 1.95 9.72
CA PRO A 365 27.43 1.36 10.69
C PRO A 365 26.19 0.76 10.02
N TYR A 366 25.96 1.03 8.73
CA TYR A 366 24.71 0.75 8.03
C TYR A 366 24.78 -0.44 7.07
N VAL A 367 25.93 -0.62 6.41
CA VAL A 367 26.15 -1.63 5.36
C VAL A 367 27.57 -2.18 5.50
N ASP A 368 27.82 -3.46 5.21
CA ASP A 368 29.20 -3.92 5.01
C ASP A 368 29.77 -3.27 3.74
N HIS A 369 30.98 -2.73 3.86
CA HIS A 369 31.71 -2.15 2.74
C HIS A 369 32.11 -3.17 1.66
N ARG A 370 32.06 -4.47 1.97
CA ARG A 370 32.28 -5.56 1.02
C ARG A 370 31.05 -5.81 0.17
N ILE A 371 31.33 -6.13 -1.09
CA ILE A 371 30.37 -6.79 -1.99
C ILE A 371 30.90 -8.19 -2.31
N TYR A 372 29.98 -9.14 -2.45
CA TYR A 372 30.31 -10.53 -2.73
C TYR A 372 29.68 -10.98 -4.04
N ARG A 373 30.37 -11.85 -4.77
CA ARG A 373 29.82 -12.58 -5.92
C ARG A 373 30.04 -14.07 -5.76
N TRP A 374 29.22 -14.85 -6.45
CA TRP A 374 29.38 -16.29 -6.54
C TRP A 374 30.13 -16.66 -7.81
N HIS A 375 31.21 -17.42 -7.68
CA HIS A 375 32.03 -17.83 -8.81
C HIS A 375 32.61 -19.22 -8.55
N ASN A 376 32.36 -20.16 -9.47
CA ASN A 376 32.89 -21.53 -9.45
C ASN A 376 32.70 -22.29 -8.12
N GLY A 377 31.57 -22.10 -7.43
CA GLY A 377 31.27 -22.81 -6.18
C GLY A 377 31.81 -22.17 -4.91
N VAL A 378 32.36 -20.95 -4.97
CA VAL A 378 32.80 -20.20 -3.80
C VAL A 378 32.31 -18.75 -3.84
N TYR A 379 32.23 -18.13 -2.67
CA TYR A 379 32.09 -16.69 -2.55
C TYR A 379 33.44 -15.99 -2.73
N GLU A 380 33.45 -15.01 -3.63
CA GLU A 380 34.53 -14.04 -3.74
C GLU A 380 34.04 -12.67 -3.24
N GLU A 381 34.87 -11.94 -2.49
CA GLU A 381 34.60 -10.60 -1.99
C GLU A 381 35.52 -9.54 -2.62
N SER A 382 35.03 -8.29 -2.66
CA SER A 382 35.82 -7.12 -3.05
C SER A 382 35.59 -5.94 -2.10
N THR A 383 36.69 -5.31 -1.68
CA THR A 383 36.75 -4.09 -0.86
C THR A 383 37.28 -2.87 -1.64
N THR A 384 37.82 -3.10 -2.83
CA THR A 384 38.47 -2.09 -3.68
C THR A 384 37.59 -1.76 -4.87
N ASP A 385 37.94 -2.19 -6.09
CA ASP A 385 37.33 -1.70 -7.33
C ASP A 385 36.14 -2.55 -7.82
N GLY A 386 35.55 -3.36 -6.95
CA GLY A 386 34.46 -4.29 -7.27
C GLY A 386 33.37 -3.65 -8.12
N ILE A 387 33.19 -4.17 -9.33
CA ILE A 387 32.20 -3.66 -10.28
C ILE A 387 30.91 -4.48 -10.16
N ILE A 388 29.79 -3.79 -9.93
CA ILE A 388 28.45 -4.34 -10.14
C ILE A 388 28.19 -4.33 -11.65
N ILE A 389 28.23 -5.50 -12.26
CA ILE A 389 27.99 -5.69 -13.69
C ILE A 389 26.49 -5.80 -13.95
N ALA A 390 26.00 -5.12 -14.99
CA ALA A 390 24.62 -5.24 -15.42
C ALA A 390 24.26 -6.70 -15.73
N TYR A 391 23.02 -7.07 -15.41
CA TYR A 391 22.48 -8.45 -15.50
C TYR A 391 23.07 -9.50 -14.53
N GLN A 392 24.13 -9.16 -13.77
CA GLN A 392 24.67 -10.03 -12.72
C GLN A 392 24.12 -9.67 -11.34
N GLY A 393 24.05 -10.68 -10.46
CA GLY A 393 23.72 -10.51 -9.06
C GLY A 393 24.91 -10.68 -8.12
N TYR A 394 24.78 -10.06 -6.95
CA TYR A 394 25.78 -9.90 -5.90
C TYR A 394 25.10 -9.95 -4.53
N TRP A 395 25.89 -10.10 -3.47
CA TRP A 395 25.42 -9.96 -2.09
C TRP A 395 26.04 -8.77 -1.38
N VAL A 396 25.25 -8.21 -0.46
CA VAL A 396 25.67 -7.20 0.52
C VAL A 396 24.97 -7.47 1.85
N LYS A 397 25.62 -7.15 2.99
CA LYS A 397 25.00 -7.21 4.32
C LYS A 397 24.60 -5.80 4.80
N ALA A 398 23.32 -5.56 4.99
CA ALA A 398 22.81 -4.45 5.80
C ALA A 398 23.02 -4.76 7.30
N LYS A 399 23.30 -3.72 8.09
CA LYS A 399 23.57 -3.82 9.53
C LYS A 399 22.41 -3.27 10.40
N GLN A 400 21.40 -2.67 9.78
CA GLN A 400 20.20 -2.16 10.45
C GLN A 400 19.03 -1.99 9.47
N SER A 401 17.84 -1.73 10.02
CA SER A 401 16.63 -1.33 9.29
C SER A 401 16.78 0.04 8.61
N ASN A 402 15.85 0.33 7.70
CA ASN A 402 15.68 1.61 7.02
C ASN A 402 16.93 2.10 6.25
N VAL A 403 17.63 1.17 5.59
CA VAL A 403 18.80 1.46 4.72
C VAL A 403 18.49 1.16 3.26
N TRP A 404 18.89 2.07 2.37
CA TRP A 404 18.83 1.95 0.93
C TRP A 404 20.22 2.15 0.31
N LEU A 405 20.44 1.52 -0.83
CA LEU A 405 21.59 1.76 -1.70
C LEU A 405 21.18 2.66 -2.85
N ARG A 406 21.73 3.87 -2.91
CA ARG A 406 21.54 4.79 -4.04
C ARG A 406 22.64 4.57 -5.06
N PHE A 407 22.24 4.29 -6.29
CA PHE A 407 23.11 4.14 -7.46
C PHE A 407 23.10 5.45 -8.27
N PRO A 408 24.03 6.40 -8.03
CA PRO A 408 24.01 7.69 -8.71
C PRO A 408 24.60 7.61 -10.12
N VAL A 409 24.28 8.59 -10.97
CA VAL A 409 24.66 8.60 -12.40
C VAL A 409 26.19 8.63 -12.60
N ASP A 410 26.93 9.29 -11.72
CA ASP A 410 28.40 9.41 -11.74
C ASP A 410 29.14 8.17 -11.18
N ALA A 411 28.41 7.23 -10.58
CA ALA A 411 28.92 5.90 -10.24
C ALA A 411 28.90 4.92 -11.43
N GLN A 412 28.22 5.26 -12.53
CA GLN A 412 28.15 4.43 -13.74
C GLN A 412 29.50 4.31 -14.44
N VAL A 413 29.78 3.13 -15.00
CA VAL A 413 31.03 2.86 -15.73
C VAL A 413 30.79 2.15 -17.07
N ASP A 414 31.46 2.65 -18.11
CA ASP A 414 31.64 1.94 -19.38
C ASP A 414 32.93 1.13 -19.33
N MET A 415 32.84 -0.20 -19.50
CA MET A 415 34.02 -1.07 -19.56
C MET A 415 34.81 -0.86 -20.86
N ARG A 416 35.66 0.17 -20.89
CA ARG A 416 36.62 0.42 -21.98
C ARG A 416 38.05 0.27 -21.49
N LYS A 417 38.60 -0.94 -21.70
CA LYS A 417 39.92 -1.48 -21.27
C LYS A 417 39.95 -1.98 -19.82
N ARG A 418 40.96 -2.83 -19.56
CA ARG A 418 41.21 -3.60 -18.31
C ARG A 418 41.13 -2.71 -17.05
N SER A 419 39.94 -2.61 -16.47
CA SER A 419 39.82 -2.53 -15.02
C SER A 419 40.33 -3.85 -14.47
N VAL A 420 41.25 -3.84 -13.51
CA VAL A 420 41.61 -5.05 -12.78
C VAL A 420 40.57 -5.20 -11.69
N ASP A 421 39.44 -5.80 -12.04
CA ASP A 421 38.35 -6.14 -11.14
C ASP A 421 38.87 -7.18 -10.13
N GLN A 422 39.28 -6.71 -8.95
CA GLN A 422 39.94 -7.54 -7.93
C GLN A 422 38.91 -8.16 -6.99
N TRP A 423 38.90 -9.49 -6.99
CA TRP A 423 38.07 -10.33 -6.14
C TRP A 423 38.95 -11.39 -5.48
N ASN A 424 38.76 -11.59 -4.19
CA ASN A 424 39.48 -12.59 -3.40
C ASN A 424 38.47 -13.58 -2.84
N VAL A 425 38.86 -14.85 -2.65
CA VAL A 425 38.01 -15.83 -1.95
C VAL A 425 37.70 -15.30 -0.55
N ALA A 426 36.42 -15.24 -0.18
CA ALA A 426 35.99 -14.72 1.11
C ALA A 426 36.44 -15.64 2.25
N SER A 427 36.94 -15.06 3.35
CA SER A 427 37.59 -15.80 4.44
C SER A 427 36.87 -15.75 5.79
N ASP A 428 35.90 -14.83 5.96
CA ASP A 428 35.22 -14.57 7.24
C ASP A 428 33.70 -14.79 7.13
N ILE A 429 32.91 -13.74 7.43
CA ILE A 429 31.46 -13.69 7.33
C ILE A 429 31.06 -13.72 5.84
N VAL A 430 30.51 -14.84 5.39
CA VAL A 430 30.04 -15.08 4.02
C VAL A 430 28.51 -14.96 3.89
N PRO A 431 27.99 -14.65 2.69
CA PRO A 431 26.55 -14.67 2.42
C PRO A 431 25.94 -16.09 2.58
N PRO A 432 24.61 -16.20 2.67
CA PRO A 432 23.93 -17.49 2.67
C PRO A 432 24.29 -18.30 1.42
N GLU A 433 24.73 -19.54 1.60
CA GLU A 433 24.98 -20.48 0.50
C GLU A 433 23.77 -20.59 -0.47
N PRO A 434 23.97 -20.85 -1.77
CA PRO A 434 22.86 -21.09 -2.69
C PRO A 434 21.98 -22.25 -2.22
N MET A 435 20.73 -22.31 -2.70
CA MET A 435 19.86 -23.47 -2.47
C MET A 435 20.55 -24.78 -2.92
N GLN A 436 20.14 -25.92 -2.35
CA GLN A 436 20.71 -27.22 -2.75
C GLN A 436 20.54 -27.49 -4.26
N GLY A 437 21.47 -28.26 -4.82
CA GLY A 437 21.40 -28.76 -6.20
C GLY A 437 20.27 -29.77 -6.40
N PHE A 438 20.21 -30.39 -7.58
CA PHE A 438 19.21 -31.44 -7.81
C PHE A 438 19.67 -32.80 -7.27
N GLN A 439 18.75 -33.53 -6.65
CA GLN A 439 18.93 -34.95 -6.34
C GLN A 439 18.89 -35.81 -7.62
N GLU A 440 19.40 -37.04 -7.52
CA GLU A 440 19.37 -38.02 -8.62
C GLU A 440 17.94 -38.43 -9.01
N MET A 441 17.76 -38.88 -10.25
CA MET A 441 16.42 -39.11 -10.85
C MET A 441 15.63 -40.30 -10.26
N GLY A 442 16.15 -40.97 -9.22
CA GLY A 442 15.54 -42.16 -8.63
C GLY A 442 14.34 -41.90 -7.71
N ASP A 443 14.22 -40.69 -7.13
CA ASP A 443 13.26 -40.42 -6.04
C ASP A 443 12.35 -39.20 -6.32
N ILE A 444 11.74 -39.18 -7.51
CA ILE A 444 10.88 -38.06 -7.95
C ILE A 444 9.46 -38.16 -7.36
N SER A 445 9.36 -38.40 -6.04
CA SER A 445 8.11 -38.44 -5.28
C SER A 445 7.95 -37.21 -4.36
N LYS A 446 7.66 -36.05 -4.96
CA LYS A 446 7.28 -34.80 -4.24
C LYS A 446 8.24 -34.35 -3.11
N GLY A 447 9.55 -34.56 -3.27
CA GLY A 447 10.56 -34.06 -2.33
C GLY A 447 10.49 -32.54 -2.13
N CYS A 448 10.72 -32.08 -0.90
CA CYS A 448 10.60 -30.66 -0.52
C CYS A 448 11.55 -29.76 -1.34
N PHE A 449 11.03 -28.61 -1.78
CA PHE A 449 11.76 -27.64 -2.61
C PHE A 449 12.94 -26.97 -1.87
N ILE A 450 12.87 -26.91 -0.53
CA ILE A 450 13.88 -26.28 0.33
C ILE A 450 14.28 -27.27 1.42
N SER A 451 15.44 -27.89 1.24
CA SER A 451 16.29 -28.30 2.34
C SER A 451 17.37 -27.23 2.48
N THR A 452 17.27 -26.39 3.52
CA THR A 452 18.42 -25.64 4.00
C THR A 452 19.46 -26.64 4.50
N VAL A 453 20.74 -26.38 4.27
CA VAL A 453 21.78 -27.09 5.02
C VAL A 453 21.69 -26.59 6.46
N ASP A 454 21.34 -27.48 7.39
CA ASP A 454 21.34 -27.17 8.82
C ASP A 454 22.77 -26.77 9.21
N GLN A 455 22.98 -25.55 9.70
CA GLN A 455 24.31 -25.03 10.04
C GLN A 455 24.81 -25.68 11.33
N ARG A 456 25.24 -26.95 11.23
CA ARG A 456 25.93 -27.69 12.27
C ARG A 456 26.98 -28.65 11.69
N GLN A 457 28.20 -28.14 11.54
CA GLN A 457 29.37 -28.71 12.22
C GLN A 457 30.50 -27.69 12.28
#